data_AF-A0A660Z5I2-F1
#
_entry.id   AF-A0A660Z5I2-F1
#
_cell.length_a   1.000
_cell.length_b   1.000
_cell.length_c   1.000
_cell.angle_alpha   90.00
_cell.angle_beta   90.00
_cell.angle_gamma   90.00
#
_symmetry.space_group_name_H-M   'P 1'
#
loop_
_entity.id
_entity.type
_entity.pdbx_description
1 polymer ?
#
loop_
_entity_poly.entity_id
_entity_poly.type
_entity_poly.pdbx_seq_one_letter_code
_entity_poly.pdbx_strand_id
1 'polypeptide(L)'
;NWGASYLINDCYRRFLNKNKNEKHYVKSSRIATIILMIISVIVTLLITRISGAWEFIIECGAGVGLVLILRWFWWRINAWSEISAMITPFIIYPIISNLGVEFPDTLLILVPSTTIIWLLVTFLTPPTDEAVLFSFYKKIHPGGFLWKKIYSKLPGVKSDGNFLRMFINWLFGVLLVYSILFGTGKLIFGYYVEFFVYLLAAIISIYIIYKNLSSIGWKSVVE
;
A
#
# COMPACT_ATOMS: atom_id res chain seq x y z
N ASN A 1 -19.12 5.13 -1.91
CA ASN A 1 -18.98 3.67 -2.03
C ASN A 1 -17.79 3.38 -2.94
N TRP A 2 -16.66 2.91 -2.39
CA TRP A 2 -15.45 2.64 -3.18
C TRP A 2 -15.62 1.43 -4.12
N GLY A 3 -16.24 0.35 -3.66
CA GLY A 3 -16.46 -0.86 -4.47
C GLY A 3 -17.28 -0.60 -5.73
N ALA A 4 -18.39 0.14 -5.62
CA ALA A 4 -19.19 0.52 -6.78
C ALA A 4 -18.43 1.46 -7.73
N SER A 5 -17.58 2.35 -7.19
CA SER A 5 -16.75 3.24 -8.01
C SER A 5 -15.73 2.47 -8.84
N TYR A 6 -15.03 1.50 -8.24
CA TYR A 6 -14.09 0.65 -8.96
C TYR A 6 -14.79 -0.19 -10.04
N LEU A 7 -15.92 -0.81 -9.71
CA LEU A 7 -16.69 -1.60 -10.69
C LEU A 7 -17.13 -0.74 -11.89
N ILE A 8 -17.58 0.50 -11.64
CA ILE A 8 -18.06 1.37 -12.71
C ILE A 8 -16.92 2.02 -13.49
N ASN A 9 -15.92 2.59 -12.83
CA ASN A 9 -14.89 3.35 -13.51
C ASN A 9 -13.84 2.44 -14.16
N ASP A 10 -13.43 1.38 -13.47
CA ASP A 10 -12.29 0.57 -13.89
C ASP A 10 -12.72 -0.60 -14.78
N CYS A 11 -13.93 -1.13 -14.58
CA CYS A 11 -14.47 -2.21 -15.40
C CYS A 11 -15.49 -1.70 -16.42
N TYR A 12 -16.62 -1.14 -15.96
CA TYR A 12 -17.77 -0.84 -16.83
C TYR A 12 -17.47 0.25 -17.86
N ARG A 13 -17.01 1.42 -17.41
CA ARG A 13 -16.69 2.59 -18.25
C ARG A 13 -15.49 2.31 -19.15
N ARG A 14 -14.51 1.56 -18.65
CA ARG A 14 -13.27 1.28 -19.39
C ARG A 14 -13.40 0.17 -20.43
N PHE A 15 -14.20 -0.88 -20.18
CA PHE A 15 -14.23 -2.05 -21.08
C PHE A 15 -15.59 -2.31 -21.74
N LEU A 16 -16.72 -2.11 -21.03
CA LEU A 16 -18.04 -2.51 -21.52
C LEU A 16 -18.77 -1.40 -22.28
N ASN A 17 -18.80 -0.18 -21.74
CA ASN A 17 -19.60 0.89 -22.31
C ASN A 17 -18.83 2.21 -22.26
N LYS A 18 -17.97 2.40 -23.26
CA LYS A 18 -17.16 3.60 -23.45
C LYS A 18 -18.05 4.73 -23.97
N ASN A 19 -17.84 5.97 -23.50
CA ASN A 19 -18.48 7.20 -24.00
C ASN A 19 -19.98 7.42 -23.71
N LYS A 20 -20.50 6.91 -22.59
CA LYS A 20 -21.82 7.35 -22.09
C LYS A 20 -21.72 8.70 -21.34
N ASN A 21 -22.85 9.39 -21.25
CA ASN A 21 -22.98 10.60 -20.44
C ASN A 21 -22.78 10.28 -18.95
N GLU A 22 -22.23 11.20 -18.16
CA GLU A 22 -22.00 11.04 -16.72
C GLU A 22 -23.26 10.63 -15.95
N LYS A 23 -24.44 11.11 -16.36
CA LYS A 23 -25.72 10.69 -15.76
C LYS A 23 -25.92 9.16 -15.83
N HIS A 24 -25.45 8.51 -16.89
CA HIS A 24 -25.50 7.06 -17.05
C HIS A 24 -24.56 6.35 -16.08
N TYR A 25 -23.33 6.81 -15.92
CA TYR A 25 -22.37 6.21 -14.99
C TYR A 25 -22.81 6.39 -13.54
N VAL A 26 -23.38 7.55 -13.18
CA VAL A 26 -23.95 7.78 -11.86
C VAL A 26 -25.12 6.81 -11.59
N LYS A 27 -26.05 6.65 -12.55
CA LYS A 27 -27.15 5.68 -12.40
C LYS A 27 -26.62 4.24 -12.27
N SER A 28 -25.64 3.88 -13.09
CA SER A 28 -24.99 2.55 -13.03
C SER A 28 -24.28 2.33 -11.69
N SER A 29 -23.62 3.34 -11.13
CA SER A 29 -22.97 3.29 -9.81
C SER A 29 -23.96 3.10 -8.67
N ARG A 30 -25.15 3.73 -8.75
CA ARG A 30 -26.24 3.49 -7.78
C ARG A 30 -26.75 2.05 -7.86
N ILE A 31 -26.94 1.51 -9.08
CA ILE A 31 -27.34 0.11 -9.28
C ILE A 31 -26.26 -0.83 -8.72
N ALA A 32 -24.99 -0.62 -9.06
CA ALA A 32 -23.87 -1.39 -8.53
C ALA A 32 -23.81 -1.34 -7.00
N THR A 33 -24.09 -0.17 -6.39
CA THR A 33 -24.16 -0.02 -4.94
C THR A 33 -25.26 -0.89 -4.33
N ILE A 34 -26.46 -0.91 -4.92
CA ILE A 34 -27.57 -1.77 -4.45
C ILE A 34 -27.21 -3.24 -4.58
N ILE A 35 -26.64 -3.65 -5.72
CA ILE A 35 -26.20 -5.03 -5.93
C ILE A 35 -25.16 -5.44 -4.90
N LEU A 36 -24.14 -4.60 -4.66
CA LEU A 36 -23.13 -4.84 -3.65
C LEU A 36 -23.74 -4.94 -2.24
N MET A 37 -24.70 -4.08 -1.89
CA MET A 37 -25.40 -4.17 -0.60
C MET A 37 -26.13 -5.51 -0.44
N ILE A 38 -26.84 -5.98 -1.47
CA ILE A 38 -27.53 -7.27 -1.43
C ILE A 38 -26.52 -8.42 -1.25
N ILE A 39 -25.43 -8.43 -2.03
CA ILE A 39 -24.37 -9.44 -1.90
C ILE A 39 -23.75 -9.39 -0.50
N SER A 40 -23.45 -8.20 0.03
CA SER A 40 -22.90 -8.04 1.37
C SER A 40 -23.83 -8.60 2.44
N VAL A 41 -25.15 -8.38 2.34
CA VAL A 41 -26.14 -8.97 3.27
C VAL A 41 -26.11 -10.49 3.19
N ILE A 42 -26.12 -11.06 1.98
CA ILE A 42 -26.06 -12.52 1.79
C ILE A 42 -24.79 -13.10 2.41
N VAL A 43 -23.62 -12.54 2.10
CA VAL A 43 -22.33 -12.99 2.65
C VAL A 43 -22.30 -12.86 4.18
N THR A 44 -22.85 -11.77 4.72
CA THR A 44 -22.90 -11.56 6.17
C THR A 44 -23.73 -12.63 6.87
N LEU A 45 -24.82 -13.12 6.26
CA LEU A 45 -25.62 -14.22 6.81
C LEU A 45 -24.88 -15.57 6.83
N LEU A 46 -23.84 -15.71 6.01
CA LEU A 46 -23.00 -16.93 5.97
C LEU A 46 -21.81 -16.88 6.95
N ILE A 47 -21.44 -15.70 7.44
CA ILE A 47 -20.33 -15.53 8.38
C ILE A 47 -20.80 -15.93 9.78
N THR A 48 -20.23 -17.00 10.31
CA THR A 48 -20.53 -17.49 11.67
C THR A 48 -19.69 -16.80 12.75
N ARG A 49 -18.47 -16.37 12.41
CA ARG A 49 -17.53 -15.69 13.31
C ARG A 49 -16.92 -14.47 12.65
N ILE A 50 -17.03 -13.32 13.32
CA ILE A 50 -16.43 -12.05 12.87
C ILE A 50 -14.90 -12.17 12.81
N SER A 51 -14.28 -12.91 13.74
CA SER A 51 -12.83 -13.13 13.74
C SER A 51 -12.36 -13.82 12.46
N GLY A 52 -13.06 -14.88 12.02
CA GLY A 52 -12.72 -15.60 10.79
C GLY A 52 -12.81 -14.72 9.54
N ALA A 53 -13.75 -13.76 9.50
CA ALA A 53 -13.83 -12.80 8.41
C ALA A 53 -12.61 -11.85 8.38
N TRP A 54 -12.15 -11.39 9.55
CA TRP A 54 -10.94 -10.56 9.65
C TRP A 54 -9.66 -11.33 9.34
N GLU A 55 -9.54 -12.54 9.86
CA GLU A 55 -8.43 -13.48 9.57
C GLU A 55 -8.31 -13.69 8.07
N PHE A 56 -9.43 -14.06 7.41
CA PHE A 56 -9.48 -14.24 5.96
C PHE A 56 -9.05 -13.01 5.18
N ILE A 57 -9.50 -11.81 5.58
CA ILE A 57 -9.13 -10.55 4.90
C ILE A 57 -7.62 -10.30 5.03
N ILE A 58 -7.04 -10.51 6.22
CA ILE A 58 -5.61 -10.32 6.47
C ILE A 58 -4.80 -11.33 5.67
N GLU A 59 -5.21 -12.59 5.67
CA GLU A 59 -4.52 -13.69 4.97
C GLU A 59 -4.58 -13.52 3.46
N CYS A 60 -5.73 -13.12 2.90
CA CYS A 60 -5.86 -12.85 1.46
C CYS A 60 -5.04 -11.63 1.00
N GLY A 61 -4.80 -10.68 1.90
CA GLY A 61 -3.94 -9.51 1.63
C GLY A 61 -2.46 -9.76 1.89
N ALA A 62 -2.09 -10.92 2.44
CA ALA A 62 -0.72 -11.20 2.86
C ALA A 62 0.25 -11.16 1.68
N GLY A 63 1.35 -10.41 1.82
CA GLY A 63 2.39 -10.28 0.79
C GLY A 63 2.16 -9.19 -0.26
N VAL A 64 0.92 -8.77 -0.52
CA VAL A 64 0.64 -7.66 -1.48
C VAL A 64 1.24 -6.34 -1.00
N GLY A 65 1.24 -6.10 0.32
CA GLY A 65 1.78 -4.87 0.92
C GLY A 65 3.24 -4.60 0.55
N LEU A 66 4.08 -5.65 0.50
CA LEU A 66 5.49 -5.50 0.13
C LEU A 66 5.65 -5.06 -1.33
N VAL A 67 4.84 -5.61 -2.24
CA VAL A 67 4.85 -5.21 -3.65
C VAL A 67 4.43 -3.75 -3.81
N LEU A 68 3.39 -3.33 -3.09
CA LEU A 68 2.89 -1.95 -3.14
C LEU A 68 3.93 -0.94 -2.67
N ILE A 69 4.67 -1.25 -1.60
CA ILE A 69 5.76 -0.39 -1.11
C ILE A 69 6.94 -0.40 -2.09
N LEU A 70 7.42 -1.58 -2.47
CA LEU A 70 8.60 -1.72 -3.33
C LEU A 70 8.39 -1.16 -4.73
N ARG A 71 7.15 -1.10 -5.23
CA ARG A 71 6.83 -0.50 -6.53
C ARG A 71 7.34 0.93 -6.67
N TRP A 72 7.31 1.71 -5.59
CA TRP A 72 7.80 3.08 -5.60
C TRP A 72 9.32 3.17 -5.62
N PHE A 73 9.99 2.19 -5.01
CA PHE A 73 11.43 2.23 -4.79
C PHE A 73 12.22 1.34 -5.74
N TRP A 74 11.59 0.42 -6.46
CA TRP A 74 12.25 -0.57 -7.33
C TRP A 74 11.58 -0.65 -8.71
N TRP A 75 12.28 -0.13 -9.73
CA TRP A 75 11.82 -0.10 -11.12
C TRP A 75 11.47 -1.45 -11.77
N ARG A 76 11.88 -2.58 -11.17
CA ARG A 76 11.60 -3.92 -11.70
C ARG A 76 10.19 -4.41 -11.41
N ILE A 77 9.55 -3.88 -10.37
CA ILE A 77 8.18 -4.25 -10.03
C ILE A 77 7.27 -3.85 -11.19
N ASN A 78 6.57 -4.84 -11.74
CA ASN A 78 5.66 -4.66 -12.88
C ASN A 78 4.28 -5.21 -12.52
N ALA A 79 3.32 -5.10 -13.45
CA ALA A 79 1.95 -5.57 -13.23
C ALA A 79 1.88 -7.07 -12.89
N TRP A 80 2.79 -7.90 -13.40
CA TRP A 80 2.83 -9.33 -13.10
C TRP A 80 3.29 -9.61 -11.66
N SER A 81 4.21 -8.81 -11.12
CA SER A 81 4.55 -8.84 -9.69
C SER A 81 3.33 -8.60 -8.81
N GLU A 82 2.47 -7.65 -9.19
CA GLU A 82 1.26 -7.31 -8.43
C GLU A 82 0.22 -8.42 -8.52
N ILE A 83 -0.07 -8.87 -9.74
CA ILE A 83 -1.06 -9.92 -10.00
C ILE A 83 -0.66 -11.22 -9.29
N SER A 84 0.61 -11.62 -9.39
CA SER A 84 1.11 -12.81 -8.71
C SER A 84 1.01 -12.70 -7.19
N ALA A 85 1.36 -11.54 -6.60
CA ALA A 85 1.20 -11.32 -5.17
C ALA A 85 -0.26 -11.33 -4.71
N MET A 86 -1.20 -10.83 -5.53
CA MET A 86 -2.63 -10.84 -5.20
C MET A 86 -3.26 -12.23 -5.32
N ILE A 87 -2.79 -13.06 -6.27
CA ILE A 87 -3.37 -14.39 -6.52
C ILE A 87 -2.79 -15.43 -5.56
N THR A 88 -1.51 -15.33 -5.20
CA THR A 88 -0.80 -16.37 -4.45
C THR A 88 -1.48 -16.73 -3.13
N PRO A 89 -1.91 -15.77 -2.28
CA PRO A 89 -2.60 -16.12 -1.03
C PRO A 89 -3.87 -16.93 -1.27
N PHE A 90 -4.66 -16.64 -2.31
CA PHE A 90 -5.87 -17.39 -2.63
C PHE A 90 -5.61 -18.85 -3.04
N ILE A 91 -4.39 -19.15 -3.54
CA ILE A 91 -3.98 -20.51 -3.90
C ILE A 91 -3.41 -21.23 -2.69
N ILE A 92 -2.51 -20.59 -1.94
CA ILE A 92 -1.77 -21.22 -0.85
C ILE A 92 -2.64 -21.37 0.40
N TYR A 93 -3.48 -20.38 0.70
CA TYR A 93 -4.28 -20.35 1.93
C TYR A 93 -5.16 -21.59 2.12
N PRO A 94 -5.97 -22.03 1.14
CA PRO A 94 -6.76 -23.25 1.30
C PRO A 94 -5.90 -24.50 1.54
N ILE A 95 -4.70 -24.56 0.94
CA ILE A 95 -3.79 -25.71 1.09
C ILE A 95 -3.26 -25.77 2.53
N ILE A 96 -2.74 -24.66 3.05
CA ILE A 96 -2.19 -24.64 4.42
C ILE A 96 -3.28 -24.80 5.48
N SER A 97 -4.48 -24.25 5.24
CA SER A 97 -5.62 -24.41 6.14
C SER A 97 -6.07 -25.87 6.20
N ASN A 98 -6.10 -26.56 5.05
CA ASN A 98 -6.40 -28.00 5.01
C ASN A 98 -5.32 -28.87 5.68
N LEU A 99 -4.08 -28.38 5.80
CA LEU A 99 -3.01 -29.05 6.55
C LEU A 99 -3.12 -28.84 8.07
N GLY A 100 -4.13 -28.10 8.53
CA GLY A 100 -4.37 -27.83 9.95
C GLY A 100 -3.53 -26.70 10.53
N VAL A 101 -2.93 -25.85 9.69
CA VAL A 101 -2.26 -24.63 10.16
C VAL A 101 -3.31 -23.58 10.46
N GLU A 102 -3.37 -23.12 11.70
CA GLU A 102 -4.30 -22.10 12.13
C GLU A 102 -3.68 -20.69 12.09
N PHE A 103 -4.53 -19.67 12.05
CA PHE A 103 -4.11 -18.29 12.22
C PHE A 103 -3.56 -18.08 13.65
N PRO A 104 -2.44 -17.34 13.85
CA PRO A 104 -1.68 -16.54 12.88
C PRO A 104 -0.51 -17.27 12.20
N ASP A 105 -0.29 -18.55 12.50
CA ASP A 105 0.86 -19.31 11.98
C ASP A 105 0.80 -19.47 10.45
N THR A 106 -0.41 -19.45 9.87
CA THR A 106 -0.64 -19.34 8.43
C THR A 106 0.11 -18.16 7.80
N LEU A 107 0.22 -17.02 8.48
CA LEU A 107 0.92 -15.83 7.98
C LEU A 107 2.42 -16.03 7.87
N LEU A 108 3.01 -16.84 8.75
CA LEU A 108 4.43 -17.19 8.71
C LEU A 108 4.78 -17.99 7.47
N ILE A 109 3.79 -18.66 6.86
CA ILE A 109 3.95 -19.40 5.60
C ILE A 109 3.51 -18.55 4.41
N LEU A 110 2.37 -17.87 4.50
CA LEU A 110 1.80 -17.07 3.41
C LEU A 110 2.70 -15.92 2.99
N VAL A 111 3.24 -15.17 3.95
CA VAL A 111 4.04 -13.97 3.64
C VAL A 111 5.34 -14.34 2.91
N PRO A 112 6.17 -15.29 3.40
CA PRO A 112 7.36 -15.70 2.67
C PRO A 112 7.04 -16.37 1.33
N SER A 113 6.04 -17.25 1.29
CA SER A 113 5.69 -17.96 0.05
C SER A 113 5.21 -17.01 -1.04
N THR A 114 4.33 -16.06 -0.68
CA THR A 114 3.89 -15.00 -1.59
C THR A 114 5.05 -14.13 -2.03
N THR A 115 5.96 -13.81 -1.11
CA THR A 115 7.16 -13.00 -1.42
C THR A 115 8.06 -13.68 -2.43
N ILE A 116 8.33 -14.97 -2.24
CA ILE A 116 9.14 -15.77 -3.17
C ILE A 116 8.46 -15.81 -4.54
N ILE A 117 7.16 -16.09 -4.59
CA ILE A 117 6.44 -16.24 -5.86
C ILE A 117 6.43 -14.94 -6.66
N TRP A 118 6.07 -13.81 -6.05
CA TRP A 118 6.05 -12.55 -6.81
C TRP A 118 7.47 -12.12 -7.22
N LEU A 119 8.50 -12.39 -6.42
CA LEU A 119 9.90 -12.15 -6.81
C LEU A 119 10.30 -13.00 -8.01
N LEU A 120 9.99 -14.30 -8.00
CA LEU A 120 10.23 -15.18 -9.14
C LEU A 120 9.54 -14.65 -10.40
N VAL A 121 8.26 -14.29 -10.30
CA VAL A 121 7.52 -13.69 -11.41
C VAL A 121 8.16 -12.39 -11.89
N THR A 122 8.66 -11.54 -10.99
CA THR A 122 9.35 -10.28 -11.33
C THR A 122 10.64 -10.51 -12.13
N PHE A 123 11.36 -11.60 -11.86
CA PHE A 123 12.57 -11.96 -12.57
C PHE A 123 12.30 -12.70 -13.88
N LEU A 124 11.24 -13.50 -13.94
CA LEU A 124 10.84 -14.26 -15.13
C LEU A 124 10.07 -13.42 -16.16
N THR A 125 9.41 -12.35 -15.73
CA THR A 125 8.65 -11.46 -16.64
C THR A 125 9.51 -10.29 -17.12
N PRO A 126 9.26 -9.78 -18.34
CA PRO A 126 9.97 -8.63 -18.84
C PRO A 126 9.69 -7.39 -17.97
N PRO A 127 10.69 -6.50 -17.78
CA PRO A 127 10.46 -5.22 -17.13
C PRO A 127 9.50 -4.36 -17.96
N THR A 128 8.87 -3.39 -17.31
CA THR A 128 8.07 -2.35 -17.97
C THR A 128 8.91 -1.59 -19.01
N ASP A 129 8.29 -1.19 -20.12
CA ASP A 129 8.94 -0.47 -21.21
C ASP A 129 9.76 0.74 -20.72
N GLU A 130 10.99 0.87 -21.22
CA GLU A 130 11.91 1.93 -20.77
C GLU A 130 11.34 3.34 -20.98
N ALA A 131 10.56 3.56 -22.05
CA ALA A 131 9.92 4.85 -22.31
C ALA A 131 8.91 5.25 -21.21
N VAL A 132 8.18 4.28 -20.66
CA VAL A 132 7.24 4.50 -19.55
C VAL A 132 8.03 4.77 -18.27
N LEU A 133 9.09 4.00 -18.01
CA LEU A 133 9.97 4.21 -16.85
C LEU A 133 10.65 5.58 -16.89
N PHE A 134 11.09 6.04 -18.06
CA PHE A 134 11.68 7.38 -18.22
C PHE A 134 10.65 8.49 -18.00
N SER A 135 9.46 8.34 -18.56
CA SER A 135 8.36 9.30 -18.35
C SER A 135 7.97 9.39 -16.88
N PHE A 136 7.89 8.24 -16.20
CA PHE A 136 7.64 8.17 -14.76
C PHE A 136 8.77 8.83 -13.96
N TYR A 137 10.03 8.48 -14.26
CA TYR A 137 11.18 9.01 -13.54
C TYR A 137 11.29 10.52 -13.68
N LYS A 138 11.08 11.09 -14.87
CA LYS A 138 11.10 12.55 -15.12
C LYS A 138 9.99 13.33 -14.41
N LYS A 139 8.89 12.67 -14.05
CA LYS A 139 7.74 13.32 -13.40
C LYS A 139 7.79 13.21 -11.88
N ILE A 140 8.24 12.07 -11.37
CA ILE A 140 8.14 11.73 -9.94
C ILE A 140 9.50 11.82 -9.25
N HIS A 141 10.61 11.76 -10.00
CA HIS A 141 11.97 11.75 -9.47
C HIS A 141 12.13 10.76 -8.29
N PRO A 142 11.67 9.50 -8.44
CA PRO A 142 11.61 8.58 -7.31
C PRO A 142 13.00 8.35 -6.72
N GLY A 143 13.11 8.56 -5.40
CA GLY A 143 14.34 8.33 -4.66
C GLY A 143 14.66 6.83 -4.51
N GLY A 144 15.93 6.53 -4.31
CA GLY A 144 16.40 5.19 -3.93
C GLY A 144 17.44 4.59 -4.88
N PHE A 145 18.29 3.74 -4.32
CA PHE A 145 19.40 3.13 -5.05
C PHE A 145 18.94 2.22 -6.20
N LEU A 146 17.79 1.56 -6.05
CA LEU A 146 17.35 0.57 -7.02
C LEU A 146 16.98 1.22 -8.37
N TRP A 147 16.64 2.52 -8.41
CA TRP A 147 16.40 3.28 -9.65
C TRP A 147 17.68 3.63 -10.44
N LYS A 148 18.87 3.24 -9.94
CA LYS A 148 20.17 3.57 -10.54
C LYS A 148 20.34 3.20 -12.00
N LYS A 149 19.79 2.07 -12.41
CA LYS A 149 19.86 1.61 -13.80
C LYS A 149 19.07 2.50 -14.76
N ILE A 150 18.00 3.13 -14.29
CA ILE A 150 17.12 3.97 -15.12
C ILE A 150 17.64 5.40 -15.17
N TYR A 151 17.97 6.01 -14.03
CA TYR A 151 18.43 7.41 -14.03
C TYR A 151 19.80 7.59 -14.71
N SER A 152 20.67 6.58 -14.67
CA SER A 152 21.98 6.65 -15.37
C SER A 152 21.84 6.77 -16.88
N LYS A 153 20.70 6.40 -17.46
CA LYS A 153 20.37 6.58 -18.88
C LYS A 153 19.74 7.94 -19.20
N LEU A 154 19.50 8.80 -18.19
CA LEU A 154 18.85 10.10 -18.32
C LEU A 154 19.84 11.23 -17.97
N PRO A 155 20.82 11.54 -18.84
CA PRO A 155 21.74 12.65 -18.60
C PRO A 155 20.96 13.97 -18.56
N GLY A 156 20.99 14.66 -17.41
CA GLY A 156 20.33 15.95 -17.20
C GLY A 156 19.25 15.96 -16.12
N VAL A 157 18.74 14.80 -15.69
CA VAL A 157 17.81 14.71 -14.56
C VAL A 157 18.62 14.43 -13.29
N LYS A 158 18.76 15.43 -12.42
CA LYS A 158 19.39 15.22 -11.10
C LYS A 158 18.39 14.46 -10.22
N SER A 159 18.80 13.31 -9.70
CA SER A 159 18.06 12.63 -8.64
C SER A 159 18.00 13.53 -7.41
N ASP A 160 16.84 13.59 -6.76
CA ASP A 160 16.71 14.24 -5.46
C ASP A 160 17.53 13.43 -4.44
N GLY A 161 18.75 13.90 -4.15
CA GLY A 161 19.77 13.17 -3.38
C GLY A 161 19.45 12.93 -1.90
N ASN A 162 18.21 13.12 -1.48
CA ASN A 162 17.80 13.19 -0.08
C ASN A 162 17.01 11.97 0.41
N PHE A 163 17.07 10.83 -0.28
CA PHE A 163 16.33 9.62 0.10
C PHE A 163 16.50 9.24 1.58
N LEU A 164 17.73 9.25 2.11
CA LEU A 164 17.98 8.95 3.53
C LEU A 164 17.28 9.93 4.47
N ARG A 165 17.30 11.22 4.12
CA ARG A 165 16.63 12.27 4.90
C ARG A 165 15.11 12.13 4.86
N MET A 166 14.55 11.80 3.68
CA MET A 166 13.12 11.51 3.55
C MET A 166 12.73 10.26 4.34
N PHE A 167 13.57 9.23 4.33
CA PHE A 167 13.36 8.02 5.13
C PHE A 167 13.38 8.30 6.63
N ILE A 168 14.33 9.13 7.11
CA ILE A 168 14.36 9.61 8.50
C ILE A 168 13.06 10.36 8.83
N ASN A 169 12.62 11.28 7.98
CA ASN A 169 11.37 12.02 8.20
C ASN A 169 10.14 11.10 8.23
N TRP A 170 10.09 10.10 7.36
CA TRP A 170 9.05 9.08 7.37
C TRP A 170 9.05 8.28 8.68
N LEU A 171 10.22 7.80 9.11
CA LEU A 171 10.36 7.05 10.37
C LEU A 171 9.91 7.87 11.59
N PHE A 172 10.38 9.11 11.70
CA PHE A 172 9.95 10.01 12.77
C PHE A 172 8.48 10.45 12.62
N GLY A 173 7.94 10.48 11.40
CA GLY A 173 6.50 10.68 11.17
C GLY A 173 5.67 9.53 11.71
N VAL A 174 6.10 8.28 11.48
CA VAL A 174 5.48 7.08 12.05
C VAL A 174 5.57 7.11 13.59
N LEU A 175 6.75 7.39 14.15
CA LEU A 175 6.95 7.52 15.60
C LEU A 175 6.06 8.62 16.19
N LEU A 176 5.94 9.77 15.52
CA LEU A 176 5.09 10.87 15.94
C LEU A 176 3.62 10.45 16.01
N VAL A 177 3.10 9.84 14.94
CA VAL A 177 1.70 9.40 14.87
C VAL A 177 1.40 8.40 15.97
N TYR A 178 2.25 7.38 16.15
CA TYR A 178 2.05 6.39 17.22
C TYR A 178 2.21 6.99 18.62
N SER A 179 3.17 7.89 18.81
CA SER A 179 3.37 8.55 20.10
C SER A 179 2.17 9.39 20.48
N ILE A 180 1.59 10.16 19.54
CA ILE A 180 0.36 10.90 19.79
C ILE A 180 -0.80 9.95 20.06
N LEU A 181 -0.99 8.93 19.23
CA LEU A 181 -2.10 7.96 19.37
C LEU A 181 -2.08 7.27 20.75
N PHE A 182 -0.96 6.65 21.12
CA PHE A 182 -0.83 5.95 22.40
C PHE A 182 -0.74 6.92 23.57
N GLY A 183 -0.08 8.06 23.40
CA GLY A 183 -0.01 9.12 24.41
C GLY A 183 -1.40 9.63 24.78
N THR A 184 -2.23 9.98 23.79
CA THR A 184 -3.63 10.38 24.04
C THR A 184 -4.41 9.27 24.76
N GLY A 185 -4.23 8.00 24.38
CA GLY A 185 -4.83 6.88 25.12
C GLY A 185 -4.40 6.86 26.59
N LYS A 186 -3.09 6.97 26.87
CA LYS A 186 -2.55 6.97 28.24
C LYS A 186 -3.03 8.17 29.07
N LEU A 187 -3.18 9.33 28.46
CA LEU A 187 -3.76 10.51 29.11
C LEU A 187 -5.22 10.25 29.55
N ILE A 188 -6.04 9.68 28.66
CA ILE A 188 -7.46 9.37 28.95
C ILE A 188 -7.58 8.37 30.10
N PHE A 189 -6.70 7.37 30.14
CA PHE A 189 -6.70 6.34 31.19
C PHE A 189 -5.97 6.76 32.48
N GLY A 190 -5.47 8.00 32.59
CA GLY A 190 -4.82 8.52 33.80
C GLY A 190 -3.38 8.04 34.01
N TYR A 191 -2.74 7.42 33.02
CA TYR A 191 -1.36 6.99 33.04
C TYR A 191 -0.41 8.15 32.65
N TYR A 192 -0.22 9.09 33.59
CA TYR A 192 0.48 10.35 33.31
C TYR A 192 1.96 10.18 32.96
N VAL A 193 2.67 9.24 33.59
CA VAL A 193 4.11 9.03 33.33
C VAL A 193 4.33 8.57 31.89
N GLU A 194 3.57 7.57 31.45
CA GLU A 194 3.61 7.05 30.09
C GLU A 194 3.16 8.11 29.08
N PHE A 195 2.15 8.91 29.42
CA PHE A 195 1.75 10.05 28.59
C PHE A 195 2.92 11.02 28.36
N PHE A 196 3.67 11.41 29.41
CA PHE A 196 4.81 12.32 29.25
C PHE A 196 5.96 11.69 28.45
N VAL A 197 6.19 10.37 28.56
CA VAL A 197 7.17 9.66 27.72
C VAL A 197 6.76 9.74 26.24
N TYR A 198 5.50 9.46 25.92
CA TYR A 198 4.99 9.58 24.55
C TYR A 198 5.00 11.02 24.04
N LEU A 199 4.67 11.99 24.91
CA LEU A 199 4.71 13.41 24.55
C LEU A 199 6.14 13.86 24.22
N LEU A 200 7.13 13.43 25.01
CA LEU A 200 8.53 13.72 24.74
C LEU A 200 8.98 13.11 23.41
N ALA A 201 8.61 11.85 23.14
CA ALA A 201 8.92 11.19 21.86
C ALA A 201 8.27 11.92 20.67
N ALA A 202 7.05 12.42 20.82
CA ALA A 202 6.37 13.24 19.81
C ALA A 202 7.11 14.56 19.56
N ILE A 203 7.51 15.28 20.61
CA ILE A 203 8.26 16.54 20.50
C ILE A 203 9.60 16.33 19.80
N ILE A 204 10.35 15.28 20.18
CA ILE A 204 11.62 14.91 19.53
C ILE A 204 11.40 14.62 18.04
N SER A 205 10.35 13.87 17.71
CA SER A 205 10.01 13.53 16.33
C SER A 205 9.69 14.78 15.49
N ILE A 206 8.88 15.70 16.04
CA ILE A 206 8.58 16.99 15.39
C ILE A 206 9.86 17.79 15.16
N TYR A 207 10.72 17.90 16.18
CA TYR A 207 11.96 18.66 16.07
C TYR A 207 12.87 18.12 14.97
N ILE A 208 13.05 16.80 14.90
CA ILE A 208 13.90 16.16 13.89
C ILE A 208 13.33 16.39 12.48
N ILE A 209 12.03 16.18 12.28
CA ILE A 209 11.36 16.41 10.99
C ILE A 209 11.53 17.88 10.57
N TYR A 210 11.23 18.81 11.48
CA TYR A 210 11.32 20.24 11.21
C TYR A 210 12.75 20.66 10.84
N LYS A 211 13.75 20.24 11.62
CA LYS A 211 15.17 20.53 11.37
C LYS A 211 15.64 19.97 10.02
N ASN A 212 15.22 18.74 9.68
CA ASN A 212 15.63 18.11 8.44
C ASN A 212 14.98 18.78 7.22
N LEU A 213 13.68 19.09 7.28
CA LEU A 213 12.96 19.78 6.19
C LEU A 213 13.43 21.23 6.00
N SER A 214 13.65 21.97 7.09
CA SER A 214 14.16 23.35 7.03
C SER A 214 15.54 23.45 6.37
N SER A 215 16.39 22.43 6.53
CA SER A 215 17.70 22.38 5.88
C SER A 215 17.66 22.14 4.36
N ILE A 216 16.54 21.65 3.83
CA ILE A 216 16.32 21.38 2.40
C ILE A 216 15.75 22.62 1.69
N GLY A 217 15.22 23.58 2.45
CA GLY A 217 14.54 24.76 1.94
C GLY A 217 13.12 24.42 1.48
N TRP A 218 12.11 25.01 2.12
CA TRP A 218 10.69 24.69 1.91
C TRP A 218 10.20 24.80 0.47
N LYS A 219 10.91 25.55 -0.40
CA LYS A 219 10.58 25.65 -1.83
C LYS A 219 10.77 24.35 -2.61
N SER A 220 11.73 23.50 -2.23
CA SER A 220 11.97 22.21 -2.91
C SER A 220 11.14 21.05 -2.35
N VAL A 221 10.33 21.30 -1.31
CA VAL A 221 9.44 20.30 -0.68
C VAL A 221 8.00 20.44 -1.21
N VAL A 222 7.66 21.58 -1.81
CA VAL A 222 6.31 21.93 -2.29
C VAL A 222 6.16 21.81 -3.81
N GLU A 223 7.27 21.82 -4.56
CA GLU A 223 7.33 21.48 -5.99
C GLU A 223 7.35 19.95 -6.20
#